data_AF-A0A8J4XAH4-F1
#
_entry.id   AF-A0A8J4XAH4-F1
#
_cell.length_a   1.000
_cell.length_b   1.000
_cell.length_c   1.000
_cell.angle_alpha   90.00
_cell.angle_beta   90.00
_cell.angle_gamma   90.00
#
_symmetry.space_group_name_H-M   'P 1'
#
loop_
_entity.id
_entity.type
_entity.pdbx_description
1 polymer ?
#
loop_
_entity_poly.entity_id
_entity_poly.type
_entity_poly.pdbx_seq_one_letter_code
_entity_poly.pdbx_strand_id
1 'polypeptide(L)'
;DLFSVHAFSRESSSFCRSLRSASRGARREDHSQFRLRVEGDPETYQPASTYRVSLYASSPSYFRGFTLIALKEGREGSSPDDYAGNFE
;
A
#
# COMPACT_ATOMS: atom_id res chain seq x y z
N ASP A 1 12.83 -2.22 -12.75
CA ASP A 1 11.57 -2.77 -12.21
C ASP A 1 11.04 -1.85 -11.12
N LEU A 2 9.98 -1.10 -11.41
CA LEU A 2 9.28 -0.34 -10.38
C LEU A 2 8.32 -1.27 -9.63
N PHE A 3 8.19 -1.03 -8.33
CA PHE A 3 7.18 -1.67 -7.49
C PHE A 3 6.30 -0.58 -6.90
N SER A 4 5.02 -0.89 -6.70
CA SER A 4 4.07 0.00 -6.07
C SER A 4 3.67 -0.57 -4.73
N VAL A 5 3.78 0.26 -3.68
CA VAL A 5 3.32 -0.10 -2.33
C VAL A 5 1.95 0.51 -2.12
N HIS A 6 0.99 -0.31 -1.70
CA HIS A 6 -0.37 0.12 -1.44
C HIS A 6 -0.77 -0.17 0.00
N ALA A 7 -1.41 0.82 0.62
CA ALA A 7 -2.02 0.70 1.93
C ALA A 7 -3.53 0.89 1.82
N PHE A 8 -4.29 -0.03 2.40
CA PHE A 8 -5.75 0.06 2.46
C PHE A 8 -6.19 0.18 3.92
N SER A 9 -6.92 1.25 4.24
CA SER A 9 -7.54 1.42 5.55
C SER A 9 -8.90 0.73 5.58
N ARG A 10 -9.16 -0.04 6.64
CA ARG A 10 -10.45 -0.73 6.80
C ARG A 10 -11.45 0.18 7.49
N GLU A 11 -12.12 1.04 6.73
CA GLU A 11 -13.31 1.74 7.23
C GLU A 11 -14.54 0.84 7.04
N SER A 12 -15.06 0.31 8.15
CA SER A 12 -16.23 -0.58 8.25
C SER A 12 -16.08 -2.03 7.72
N SER A 13 -16.80 -2.91 8.37
CA SER A 13 -16.70 -4.36 8.37
C SER A 13 -17.06 -5.02 7.04
N SER A 14 -16.08 -5.46 6.27
CA SER A 14 -16.27 -6.62 5.39
C SER A 14 -14.96 -7.38 5.20
N PHE A 15 -14.99 -8.63 5.67
CA PHE A 15 -13.88 -9.57 5.71
C PHE A 15 -13.71 -10.24 4.33
N CYS A 16 -12.47 -10.28 3.84
CA CYS A 16 -11.89 -11.21 2.86
C CYS A 16 -12.53 -11.42 1.46
N ARG A 17 -13.31 -10.47 0.89
CA ARG A 17 -13.71 -10.55 -0.54
C ARG A 17 -13.11 -9.48 -1.47
N SER A 18 -12.37 -8.50 -0.92
CA SER A 18 -12.25 -7.17 -1.55
C SER A 18 -10.84 -6.71 -1.95
N LEU A 19 -9.89 -7.59 -2.29
CA LEU A 19 -8.75 -7.10 -3.11
C LEU A 19 -9.22 -6.72 -4.53
N ARG A 20 -10.28 -7.36 -5.03
CA ARG A 20 -10.89 -7.07 -6.35
C ARG A 20 -11.66 -5.75 -6.41
N SER A 21 -12.12 -5.23 -5.27
CA SER A 21 -12.94 -4.01 -5.22
C SER A 21 -12.21 -2.83 -4.61
N ALA A 22 -11.07 -3.02 -3.94
CA ALA A 22 -10.26 -1.92 -3.42
C ALA A 22 -9.53 -1.15 -4.55
N SER A 23 -9.28 -1.79 -5.70
CA SER A 23 -8.86 -1.11 -6.93
C SER A 23 -9.97 -0.29 -7.61
N ARG A 24 -11.24 -0.47 -7.19
CA ARG A 24 -12.43 0.24 -7.68
C ARG A 24 -13.12 1.11 -6.63
N GLY A 25 -12.71 1.02 -5.36
CA GLY A 25 -13.05 2.02 -4.36
C GLY A 25 -12.33 3.29 -4.79
N ALA A 26 -13.11 4.28 -5.24
CA ALA A 26 -12.66 5.54 -5.80
C ALA A 26 -11.27 5.90 -5.29
N ARG A 27 -10.33 6.15 -6.21
CA ARG A 27 -9.12 6.93 -5.94
C ARG A 27 -9.60 8.26 -5.36
N ARG A 28 -9.86 8.25 -4.06
CA ARG A 28 -10.31 9.37 -3.28
C ARG A 28 -9.04 10.12 -2.97
N GLU A 29 -8.67 10.95 -3.94
CA GLU A 29 -7.58 11.92 -3.92
C GLU A 29 -7.67 12.85 -2.69
N ASP A 30 -8.79 12.79 -1.97
CA ASP A 30 -9.15 13.52 -0.75
C ASP A 30 -8.76 12.86 0.59
N HIS A 31 -8.25 11.61 0.63
CA HIS A 31 -7.74 11.02 1.89
C HIS A 31 -6.34 11.51 2.28
N SER A 32 -6.08 12.81 2.15
CA SER A 32 -4.82 13.49 2.51
C SER A 32 -4.36 13.21 3.95
N GLN A 33 -5.28 12.85 4.83
CA GLN A 33 -5.00 12.51 6.22
C GLN A 33 -4.20 11.20 6.37
N PHE A 34 -4.27 10.26 5.42
CA PHE A 34 -3.55 9.00 5.45
C PHE A 34 -2.46 8.98 4.39
N ARG A 35 -1.21 8.74 4.79
CA ARG A 35 -0.06 8.81 3.88
C ARG A 35 0.81 7.59 4.02
N LEU A 36 1.18 7.01 2.89
CA LEU A 36 2.18 5.96 2.77
C LEU A 36 3.44 6.57 2.17
N ARG A 37 4.59 6.37 2.81
CA ARG A 37 5.88 6.92 2.37
C ARG A 37 6.99 5.90 2.52
N VAL A 38 7.93 5.93 1.59
CA VAL A 38 9.23 5.27 1.75
C VAL A 38 10.20 6.31 2.31
N GLU A 39 10.78 6.04 3.47
CA GLU A 39 11.72 6.98 4.10
C GLU A 39 12.94 7.24 3.20
N GLY A 40 13.38 8.50 3.16
CA GLY A 40 14.47 8.95 2.29
C GLY A 40 14.05 9.33 0.87
N ASP A 41 12.77 9.16 0.51
CA ASP A 41 12.20 9.47 -0.81
C ASP A 41 13.08 8.98 -1.98
N PRO A 42 13.39 7.68 -2.05
CA PRO A 42 14.21 7.15 -3.13
C PRO A 42 13.50 7.33 -4.48
N GLU A 43 14.19 7.92 -5.44
CA GLU A 43 13.68 8.05 -6.82
C GLU A 43 13.45 6.68 -7.48
N THR A 44 14.29 5.69 -7.14
CA THR A 44 14.24 4.36 -7.76
C THR A 44 14.51 3.24 -6.76
N TYR A 45 13.91 2.10 -7.02
CA TYR A 45 14.22 0.84 -6.35
C TYR A 45 15.64 0.37 -6.64
N GLN A 46 16.34 -0.05 -5.59
CA GLN A 46 17.62 -0.73 -5.64
C GLN A 46 17.43 -2.17 -5.13
N PRO A 47 17.68 -3.18 -5.97
CA PRO A 47 17.60 -4.57 -5.55
C PRO A 47 18.42 -4.86 -4.29
N ALA A 48 17.89 -5.74 -3.43
CA ALA A 48 18.51 -6.14 -2.16
C ALA A 48 18.74 -5.02 -1.13
N SER A 49 18.23 -3.81 -1.38
CA SER A 49 18.20 -2.75 -0.38
C SER A 49 16.99 -2.89 0.53
N THR A 50 17.17 -2.58 1.82
CA THR A 50 16.08 -2.52 2.79
C THR A 50 15.54 -1.10 2.84
N TYR A 51 14.22 -0.97 2.65
CA TYR A 51 13.51 0.30 2.69
C TYR A 51 12.60 0.37 3.89
N ARG A 52 12.63 1.50 4.60
CA ARG A 52 11.66 1.75 5.67
C ARG A 52 10.40 2.35 5.07
N VAL A 53 9.30 1.61 5.18
CA VAL A 53 7.98 2.04 4.73
C VAL A 53 7.19 2.49 5.96
N SER A 54 6.65 3.70 5.90
CA SER A 54 5.91 4.30 7.00
C SER A 54 4.50 4.71 6.56
N LEU A 55 3.50 4.28 7.34
CA LEU A 55 2.09 4.60 7.15
C LEU A 55 1.64 5.55 8.27
N TYR A 56 1.19 6.75 7.90
CA TYR A 56 0.85 7.82 8.83
C TYR A 56 -0.62 8.20 8.74
N ALA A 57 -1.22 8.53 9.89
CA ALA A 57 -2.49 9.22 9.98
C ALA A 57 -2.27 10.61 10.59
N SER A 58 -2.81 11.65 9.96
CA SER A 58 -2.77 13.01 10.47
C SER A 58 -3.85 13.20 11.53
N SER A 59 -3.49 13.79 12.67
CA SER A 59 -4.42 14.10 13.75
C SER A 59 -5.63 14.89 13.22
N PRO A 60 -6.87 14.56 13.64
CA PRO A 60 -7.25 13.60 14.70
C PRO A 60 -7.49 12.17 14.21
N SER A 61 -7.12 11.85 12.96
CA SER A 61 -7.38 10.55 12.35
C SER A 61 -6.48 9.44 12.91
N TYR A 62 -6.97 8.20 12.84
CA TYR A 62 -6.20 7.01 13.19
C TYR A 62 -6.64 5.83 12.32
N PHE A 63 -5.81 4.80 12.23
CA PHE A 63 -6.15 3.53 11.59
C PHE A 63 -6.70 2.55 12.62
N ARG A 64 -7.77 1.83 12.28
CA ARG A 64 -8.21 0.65 13.04
C ARG A 64 -7.55 -0.64 12.56
N GLY A 65 -7.03 -0.63 11.34
CA GLY A 65 -6.34 -1.74 10.70
C GLY A 65 -5.92 -1.34 9.30
N PHE A 66 -4.85 -1.98 8.83
CA PHE A 66 -4.31 -1.74 7.51
C PHE A 66 -3.86 -3.05 6.87
N THR A 67 -3.82 -3.06 5.55
CA THR A 67 -3.12 -4.08 4.75
C THR A 67 -2.07 -3.37 3.91
N LEU A 68 -0.83 -3.85 3.96
CA LEU A 68 0.28 -3.38 3.14
C LEU A 68 0.64 -4.45 2.11
N ILE A 69 0.73 -4.07 0.83
CA ILE A 69 1.18 -4.95 -0.25
C ILE A 69 2.20 -4.23 -1.13
N ALA A 70 3.14 -5.00 -1.68
CA ALA A 70 4.09 -4.54 -2.69
C ALA A 70 3.87 -5.33 -3.98
N LEU A 71 3.53 -4.63 -5.06
CA LEU A 71 3.23 -5.21 -6.36
C LEU A 71 4.27 -4.76 -7.39
N LYS A 72 4.57 -5.63 -8.35
CA LYS A 72 5.27 -5.21 -9.57
C LYS A 72 4.38 -4.20 -10.31
N GLU A 73 4.99 -3.20 -10.94
CA GLU A 73 4.26 -2.18 -11.69
C GLU A 73 3.27 -2.80 -12.71
N GLY A 74 2.05 -2.27 -12.76
CA GLY A 74 1.00 -2.74 -13.66
C GLY A 74 0.32 -4.06 -13.26
N ARG A 75 0.66 -4.65 -12.11
CA ARG A 75 0.03 -5.89 -11.61
C ARG A 75 -1.07 -5.61 -10.60
N GLU A 76 -1.99 -6.58 -10.46
CA GLU A 76 -3.17 -6.48 -9.59
C GLU A 76 -3.08 -7.35 -8.31
N GLY A 77 -2.02 -8.17 -8.16
CA GLY A 77 -1.90 -9.09 -7.02
C GLY A 77 -2.76 -10.34 -7.14
N SER A 78 -3.07 -10.75 -8.37
CA SER A 78 -3.91 -11.91 -8.70
C SER A 78 -3.16 -13.24 -8.62
N SER A 79 -1.84 -13.21 -8.79
CA SER A 79 -0.91 -14.34 -8.72
C SER A 79 0.20 -14.06 -7.70
N PRO A 80 0.79 -15.08 -7.04
CA PRO A 80 2.00 -14.91 -6.23
C PRO A 80 3.14 -14.19 -6.96
N ASP A 81 3.25 -14.35 -8.28
CA ASP A 81 4.28 -13.70 -9.10
C ASP A 81 4.06 -12.19 -9.32
N ASP A 82 2.87 -11.68 -8.96
CA ASP A 82 2.56 -10.25 -9.04
C ASP A 82 3.21 -9.44 -7.90
N TYR A 83 3.61 -10.11 -6.81
CA TYR A 83 4.18 -9.47 -5.63
C TYR A 83 5.69 -9.23 -5.80
N ALA A 84 6.20 -8.19 -5.12
CA ALA A 84 7.60 -7.77 -5.20
C ALA A 84 8.20 -7.54 -3.81
N GLY A 85 9.49 -7.84 -3.67
CA GLY A 85 10.22 -7.65 -2.41
C GLY A 85 9.74 -8.58 -1.29
N ASN A 86 10.22 -8.32 -0.08
CA ASN A 86 9.80 -9.00 1.14
C ASN A 86 9.64 -7.96 2.25
N PHE A 87 8.57 -8.08 3.04
CA PHE A 87 8.41 -7.30 4.26
C PHE A 87 9.05 -8.05 5.44
N GLU A 88 9.64 -7.29 6.36
CA GLU A 88 10.24 -7.75 7.62
C GLU A 88 9.60 -7.01 8.80
#